data_AF-A0A3D0U293-F1
#
_entry.id   AF-A0A3D0U293-F1
#
_cell.length_a   1.000
_cell.length_b   1.000
_cell.length_c   1.000
_cell.angle_alpha   90.00
_cell.angle_beta   90.00
_cell.angle_gamma   90.00
#
_symmetry.space_group_name_H-M   'P 1'
#
loop_
_entity.id
_entity.type
_entity.pdbx_description
1 polymer ?
#
loop_
_entity_poly.entity_id
_entity_poly.type
_entity_poly.pdbx_seq_one_letter_code
_entity_poly.pdbx_strand_id
1 'polypeptide(L)'
;MSQAELDFLLSLAARFRTALQATLSSAPFDLAASDVTAILDAAILDNPVSPTININSCFSALQQDSDRIRRLQEATQSILMAALTEAEQQGLADSFFIHYAPNLGQGPDGERVKWATSADLGTTDFQFMLKGAVKEVGVLVILNRFYHRISGHYPLGADFNARQAPRDHSALLQLARDHFDPALMPRVVGVGDTLTSQPDPQHPATRLRGGSDRGFLSLVQALGEAFQSDNAVLFVDSSGGELTRPAIDPRRLASDPWQAAAGITDADDPLHLNFVFPGGYQQYTAFFCSLADKRAPSGE
;
A
#
# COMPACT_ATOMS: atom_id res chain seq x y z
N MET A 1 -10.80 -19.39 -3.42
CA MET A 1 -10.63 -19.32 -1.96
C MET A 1 -11.23 -20.58 -1.40
N SER A 2 -10.48 -21.28 -0.55
CA SER A 2 -11.04 -22.45 0.14
C SER A 2 -12.02 -21.96 1.21
N GLN A 3 -12.94 -22.82 1.63
CA GLN A 3 -13.85 -22.49 2.73
C GLN A 3 -13.07 -22.24 4.04
N ALA A 4 -12.01 -23.02 4.28
CA ALA A 4 -11.16 -22.85 5.46
C ALA A 4 -10.42 -21.50 5.48
N GLU A 5 -9.94 -21.02 4.31
CA GLU A 5 -9.34 -19.67 4.19
C GLU A 5 -10.36 -18.59 4.59
N LEU A 6 -11.60 -18.70 4.07
CA LEU A 6 -12.65 -17.73 4.32
C LEU A 6 -13.11 -17.74 5.79
N ASP A 7 -13.38 -18.92 6.35
CA ASP A 7 -13.83 -19.07 7.73
C ASP A 7 -12.78 -18.52 8.71
N PHE A 8 -11.50 -18.74 8.42
CA PHE A 8 -10.41 -18.16 9.20
C PHE A 8 -10.45 -16.64 9.16
N LEU A 9 -10.53 -16.03 7.96
CA LEU A 9 -10.59 -14.57 7.80
C LEU A 9 -11.81 -13.95 8.51
N LEU A 10 -12.98 -14.56 8.37
CA LEU A 10 -14.22 -14.10 9.03
C LEU A 10 -14.14 -14.14 10.56
N SER A 11 -13.28 -14.99 11.12
CA SER A 11 -13.05 -15.05 12.57
C SER A 11 -12.16 -13.91 13.11
N LEU A 12 -11.35 -13.30 12.25
CA LEU A 12 -10.26 -12.42 12.70
C LEU A 12 -10.74 -11.10 13.28
N ALA A 13 -11.79 -10.48 12.73
CA ALA A 13 -12.27 -9.19 13.22
C ALA A 13 -12.65 -9.23 14.71
N ALA A 14 -13.38 -10.27 15.12
CA ALA A 14 -13.74 -10.48 16.52
C ALA A 14 -12.49 -10.73 17.41
N ARG A 15 -11.55 -11.54 16.92
CA ARG A 15 -10.30 -11.86 17.64
C ARG A 15 -9.41 -10.63 17.81
N PHE A 16 -9.24 -9.84 16.75
CA PHE A 16 -8.50 -8.58 16.77
C PHE A 16 -9.13 -7.59 17.73
N ARG A 17 -10.47 -7.48 17.75
CA ARG A 17 -11.17 -6.65 18.73
C ARG A 17 -10.85 -7.06 20.15
N THR A 18 -10.97 -8.35 20.48
CA THR A 18 -10.68 -8.85 21.84
C THR A 18 -9.21 -8.61 22.24
N ALA A 19 -8.27 -8.91 21.34
CA ALA A 19 -6.85 -8.75 21.63
C ALA A 19 -6.47 -7.26 21.80
N LEU A 20 -6.93 -6.39 20.90
CA LEU A 20 -6.66 -4.96 20.97
C LEU A 20 -7.33 -4.32 22.19
N GLN A 21 -8.54 -4.76 22.57
CA GLN A 21 -9.19 -4.33 23.81
C GLN A 21 -8.31 -4.63 25.02
N ALA A 22 -7.82 -5.87 25.13
CA ALA A 22 -6.95 -6.28 26.23
C ALA A 22 -5.65 -5.46 26.28
N THR A 23 -5.06 -5.17 25.11
CA THR A 23 -3.88 -4.29 25.00
C THR A 23 -4.18 -2.89 25.50
N LEU A 24 -5.23 -2.23 24.99
CA LEU A 24 -5.53 -0.83 25.31
C LEU A 24 -5.99 -0.63 26.77
N SER A 25 -6.63 -1.62 27.36
CA SER A 25 -7.10 -1.58 28.76
C SER A 25 -6.04 -1.92 29.81
N SER A 26 -4.82 -2.28 29.39
CA SER A 26 -3.74 -2.68 30.29
C SER A 26 -2.56 -1.70 30.22
N ALA A 27 -1.69 -1.71 31.23
CA ALA A 27 -0.43 -0.98 31.18
C ALA A 27 0.39 -1.37 29.94
N PRO A 28 1.03 -0.41 29.24
CA PRO A 28 1.22 0.99 29.61
C PRO A 28 0.15 1.96 29.05
N PHE A 29 -0.96 1.44 28.50
CA PHE A 29 -1.99 2.28 27.87
C PHE A 29 -3.05 2.72 28.87
N ASP A 30 -3.57 1.78 29.66
CA ASP A 30 -4.55 1.99 30.73
C ASP A 30 -5.70 2.95 30.34
N LEU A 31 -6.22 2.80 29.12
CA LEU A 31 -7.29 3.66 28.60
C LEU A 31 -8.64 3.33 29.25
N ALA A 32 -9.48 4.35 29.43
CA ALA A 32 -10.81 4.18 29.99
C ALA A 32 -11.69 3.31 29.08
N ALA A 33 -12.57 2.49 29.68
CA ALA A 33 -13.40 1.54 28.94
C ALA A 33 -14.29 2.18 27.85
N SER A 34 -14.77 3.40 28.10
CA SER A 34 -15.53 4.18 27.11
C SER A 34 -14.69 4.54 25.89
N ASP A 35 -13.44 4.96 26.10
CA ASP A 35 -12.53 5.37 25.04
C ASP A 35 -12.08 4.15 24.23
N VAL A 36 -11.77 3.05 24.92
CA VAL A 36 -11.43 1.78 24.27
C VAL A 36 -12.55 1.31 23.35
N THR A 37 -13.80 1.38 23.78
CA THR A 37 -14.94 0.97 22.95
C THR A 37 -15.03 1.79 21.67
N ALA A 38 -14.98 3.12 21.78
CA ALA A 38 -15.03 4.01 20.63
C ALA A 38 -13.83 3.82 19.67
N ILE A 39 -12.63 3.59 20.23
CA ILE A 39 -11.43 3.29 19.45
C ILE A 39 -11.59 1.99 18.66
N LEU A 40 -12.07 0.92 19.30
CA LEU A 40 -12.23 -0.39 18.66
C LEU A 40 -13.24 -0.35 17.51
N ASP A 41 -14.32 0.42 17.65
CA ASP A 41 -15.33 0.61 16.60
C ASP A 41 -14.76 1.30 15.36
N ALA A 42 -13.77 2.19 15.53
CA ALA A 42 -13.08 2.84 14.43
C ALA A 42 -11.88 2.04 13.91
N ALA A 43 -11.18 1.32 14.78
CA ALA A 43 -9.91 0.66 14.45
C ALA A 43 -10.08 -0.69 13.75
N ILE A 44 -11.13 -1.45 14.08
CA ILE A 44 -11.35 -2.78 13.53
C ILE A 44 -12.17 -2.67 12.25
N LEU A 45 -11.51 -2.80 11.11
CA LEU A 45 -12.16 -2.81 9.81
C LEU A 45 -12.47 -4.27 9.42
N ASP A 46 -13.75 -4.61 9.50
CA ASP A 46 -14.27 -5.93 9.12
C ASP A 46 -14.39 -6.04 7.59
N ASN A 47 -13.22 -6.22 6.95
CA ASN A 47 -13.16 -6.56 5.54
C ASN A 47 -13.02 -8.09 5.39
N PRO A 48 -14.00 -8.78 4.76
CA PRO A 48 -14.01 -10.24 4.66
C PRO A 48 -12.77 -10.87 4.02
N VAL A 49 -11.99 -10.12 3.25
CA VAL A 49 -10.81 -10.61 2.53
C VAL A 49 -9.50 -9.96 2.98
N SER A 50 -9.58 -8.95 3.83
CA SER A 50 -8.40 -8.28 4.41
C SER A 50 -8.71 -7.65 5.78
N PRO A 51 -9.04 -8.44 6.82
CA PRO A 51 -9.29 -7.92 8.16
C PRO A 51 -8.15 -7.01 8.60
N THR A 52 -8.48 -5.81 9.05
CA THR A 52 -7.48 -4.76 9.28
C THR A 52 -7.65 -4.15 10.67
N ILE A 53 -6.51 -3.91 11.33
CA ILE A 53 -6.43 -3.03 12.50
C ILE A 53 -5.82 -1.70 12.02
N ASN A 54 -6.66 -0.67 11.92
CA ASN A 54 -6.24 0.71 11.69
C ASN A 54 -6.04 1.40 13.04
N ILE A 55 -4.79 1.63 13.44
CA ILE A 55 -4.48 2.21 14.75
C ILE A 55 -4.49 3.74 14.77
N ASN A 56 -4.83 4.40 13.65
CA ASN A 56 -4.85 5.86 13.58
C ASN A 56 -5.84 6.46 14.60
N SER A 57 -6.98 5.81 14.80
CA SER A 57 -7.99 6.23 15.79
C SER A 57 -7.45 6.24 17.23
N CYS A 58 -6.39 5.49 17.54
CA CYS A 58 -5.78 5.45 18.85
C CYS A 58 -4.93 6.69 19.15
N PHE A 59 -4.41 7.38 18.13
CA PHE A 59 -3.32 8.33 18.32
C PHE A 59 -3.72 9.58 19.10
N SER A 60 -4.97 10.03 18.97
CA SER A 60 -5.49 11.12 19.79
C SER A 60 -5.51 10.77 21.28
N ALA A 61 -5.96 9.56 21.64
CA ALA A 61 -5.96 9.07 23.02
C ALA A 61 -4.53 8.86 23.57
N LEU A 62 -3.57 8.59 22.68
CA LEU A 62 -2.15 8.50 23.02
C LEU A 62 -1.43 9.86 23.01
N GLN A 63 -2.16 10.97 22.84
CA GLN A 63 -1.62 12.33 22.80
C GLN A 63 -0.54 12.55 21.74
N GLN A 64 -0.56 11.77 20.66
CA GLN A 64 0.47 11.79 19.61
C GLN A 64 1.90 11.51 20.13
N ASP A 65 2.03 10.84 21.29
CA ASP A 65 3.33 10.46 21.84
C ASP A 65 3.94 9.32 21.02
N SER A 66 5.09 9.58 20.38
CA SER A 66 5.72 8.63 19.45
C SER A 66 6.14 7.32 20.10
N ASP A 67 6.53 7.34 21.38
CA ASP A 67 6.95 6.12 22.09
C ASP A 67 5.73 5.25 22.43
N ARG A 68 4.62 5.85 22.86
CA ARG A 68 3.35 5.13 23.08
C ARG A 68 2.80 4.60 21.76
N ILE A 69 2.84 5.38 20.69
CA ILE A 69 2.39 4.94 19.36
C ILE A 69 3.24 3.77 18.87
N ARG A 70 4.57 3.86 19.00
CA ARG A 70 5.45 2.76 18.61
C ARG A 70 5.16 1.48 19.40
N ARG A 71 4.96 1.57 20.72
CA ARG A 71 4.55 0.41 21.53
C ARG A 71 3.22 -0.18 21.05
N LEU A 72 2.28 0.66 20.63
CA LEU A 72 1.01 0.19 20.07
C LEU A 72 1.22 -0.51 18.72
N GLN A 73 2.10 0.00 17.86
CA GLN A 73 2.48 -0.68 16.61
C GLN A 73 3.10 -2.06 16.90
N GLU A 74 4.01 -2.17 17.88
CA GLU A 74 4.66 -3.43 18.27
C GLU A 74 3.65 -4.44 18.82
N ALA A 75 2.72 -3.98 19.67
CA ALA A 75 1.63 -4.81 20.19
C ALA A 75 0.67 -5.27 19.08
N THR A 76 0.31 -4.37 18.15
CA THR A 76 -0.57 -4.67 17.03
C THR A 76 0.08 -5.68 16.07
N GLN A 77 1.36 -5.50 15.76
CA GLN A 77 2.13 -6.47 14.99
C GLN A 77 2.08 -7.86 15.65
N SER A 78 2.29 -7.92 16.97
CA SER A 78 2.27 -9.18 17.72
C SER A 78 0.92 -9.89 17.65
N ILE A 79 -0.19 -9.14 17.67
CA ILE A 79 -1.55 -9.69 17.48
C ILE A 79 -1.68 -10.36 16.11
N LEU A 80 -1.23 -9.71 15.04
CA LEU A 80 -1.32 -10.27 13.69
C LEU A 80 -0.37 -11.45 13.48
N MET A 81 0.84 -11.40 14.07
CA MET A 81 1.78 -12.52 14.02
C MET A 81 1.22 -13.75 14.74
N ALA A 82 0.58 -13.57 15.90
CA ALA A 82 -0.10 -14.67 16.59
C ALA A 82 -1.19 -15.30 15.71
N ALA A 83 -1.99 -14.47 15.03
CA ALA A 83 -2.97 -14.97 14.06
C ALA A 83 -2.32 -15.75 12.90
N LEU A 84 -1.16 -15.31 12.41
CA LEU A 84 -0.43 -16.02 11.35
C LEU A 84 0.05 -17.39 11.83
N THR A 85 0.64 -17.47 13.01
CA THR A 85 1.07 -18.73 13.63
C THR A 85 -0.10 -19.68 13.90
N GLU A 86 -1.25 -19.15 14.33
CA GLU A 86 -2.46 -19.97 14.49
C GLU A 86 -2.98 -20.51 13.15
N ALA A 87 -2.91 -19.72 12.08
CA ALA A 87 -3.26 -20.18 10.74
C ALA A 87 -2.34 -21.34 10.30
N GLU A 88 -1.03 -21.22 10.53
CA GLU A 88 -0.06 -22.29 10.28
C GLU A 88 -0.42 -23.58 11.02
N GLN A 89 -0.78 -23.49 12.30
CA GLN A 89 -1.20 -24.63 13.12
C GLN A 89 -2.49 -25.30 12.62
N GLN A 90 -3.34 -24.55 11.93
CA GLN A 90 -4.56 -25.06 11.29
C GLN A 90 -4.31 -25.59 9.86
N GLY A 91 -3.05 -25.68 9.43
CA GLY A 91 -2.68 -26.17 8.10
C GLY A 91 -2.77 -25.12 7.00
N LEU A 92 -2.81 -23.82 7.34
CA LEU A 92 -2.97 -22.70 6.42
C LEU A 92 -1.68 -21.88 6.24
N ALA A 93 -0.50 -22.48 6.46
CA ALA A 93 0.81 -21.80 6.49
C ALA A 93 1.14 -20.96 5.24
N ASP A 94 0.59 -21.35 4.09
CA ASP A 94 0.78 -20.64 2.81
C ASP A 94 -0.43 -19.87 2.31
N SER A 95 -1.41 -19.67 3.18
CA SER A 95 -2.63 -18.95 2.82
C SER A 95 -2.53 -17.45 3.05
N PHE A 96 -1.73 -16.99 4.03
CA PHE A 96 -1.80 -15.61 4.50
C PHE A 96 -0.44 -14.93 4.66
N PHE A 97 -0.46 -13.61 4.71
CA PHE A 97 0.65 -12.74 5.05
C PHE A 97 0.14 -11.46 5.73
N ILE A 98 1.03 -10.72 6.37
CA ILE A 98 0.72 -9.43 6.98
C ILE A 98 1.19 -8.33 6.03
N HIS A 99 0.30 -7.40 5.72
CA HIS A 99 0.60 -6.20 4.95
C HIS A 99 0.55 -4.98 5.86
N TYR A 100 1.56 -4.11 5.76
CA TYR A 100 1.66 -2.88 6.54
C TYR A 100 1.53 -1.67 5.61
N ALA A 101 0.69 -0.69 5.97
CA ALA A 101 0.59 0.57 5.24
C ALA A 101 0.83 1.80 6.14
N PRO A 102 1.79 2.68 5.78
CA PRO A 102 2.93 2.41 4.89
C PRO A 102 3.91 1.37 5.48
N ASN A 103 4.77 0.76 4.64
CA ASN A 103 5.86 -0.15 5.03
C ASN A 103 7.23 0.36 4.57
N LEU A 104 8.31 -0.31 4.98
CA LEU A 104 9.71 -0.04 4.57
C LEU A 104 10.27 -1.12 3.63
N GLY A 105 9.40 -1.75 2.83
CA GLY A 105 9.75 -2.80 1.87
C GLY A 105 9.90 -4.18 2.49
N GLN A 106 10.45 -5.13 1.74
CA GLN A 106 10.58 -6.54 2.13
C GLN A 106 11.87 -6.81 2.90
N GLY A 107 11.77 -7.48 4.04
CA GLY A 107 12.86 -8.04 4.83
C GLY A 107 12.82 -9.56 4.94
N PRO A 108 13.71 -10.16 5.78
CA PRO A 108 13.80 -11.61 5.91
C PRO A 108 12.49 -12.28 6.35
N ASP A 109 11.71 -11.60 7.20
CA ASP A 109 10.46 -12.11 7.79
C ASP A 109 9.20 -11.57 7.08
N GLY A 110 9.35 -10.99 5.89
CA GLY A 110 8.28 -10.33 5.15
C GLY A 110 8.36 -8.80 5.20
N GLU A 111 7.22 -8.12 5.09
CA GLU A 111 7.20 -6.65 5.07
C GLU A 111 7.76 -6.03 6.36
N ARG A 112 8.55 -4.96 6.22
CA ARG A 112 9.07 -4.20 7.35
C ARG A 112 8.08 -3.13 7.79
N VAL A 113 7.73 -3.16 9.07
CA VAL A 113 6.96 -2.08 9.70
C VAL A 113 7.77 -0.78 9.65
N LYS A 114 7.08 0.33 9.39
CA LYS A 114 7.63 1.67 9.54
C LYS A 114 7.30 2.16 10.94
N TRP A 115 8.25 2.09 11.85
CA TRP A 115 8.01 2.49 13.24
C TRP A 115 7.81 4.00 13.39
N ALA A 116 6.94 4.39 14.32
CA ALA A 116 6.72 5.78 14.67
C ALA A 116 7.99 6.43 15.22
N THR A 117 8.15 7.71 14.91
CA THR A 117 9.20 8.60 15.40
C THR A 117 8.56 9.94 15.77
N SER A 118 9.33 10.86 16.35
CA SER A 118 8.85 12.21 16.65
C SER A 118 8.42 13.02 15.42
N ALA A 119 8.84 12.62 14.21
CA ALA A 119 8.56 13.32 12.95
C ALA A 119 7.56 12.57 12.04
N ASP A 120 7.17 11.35 12.39
CA ASP A 120 6.46 10.44 11.48
C ASP A 120 5.69 9.39 12.27
N LEU A 121 4.38 9.27 12.03
CA LEU A 121 3.53 8.30 12.72
C LEU A 121 3.80 6.85 12.30
N GLY A 122 4.50 6.64 11.18
CA GLY A 122 4.83 5.30 10.71
C GLY A 122 3.63 4.52 10.15
N THR A 123 3.63 3.21 10.33
CA THR A 123 2.56 2.29 9.92
C THR A 123 1.30 2.51 10.74
N THR A 124 0.16 2.64 10.07
CA THR A 124 -1.15 2.85 10.70
C THR A 124 -2.12 1.72 10.39
N ASP A 125 -1.99 1.09 9.23
CA ASP A 125 -2.79 -0.06 8.84
C ASP A 125 -1.99 -1.36 8.99
N PHE A 126 -2.57 -2.30 9.72
CA PHE A 126 -2.08 -3.65 9.91
C PHE A 126 -3.11 -4.61 9.33
N GLN A 127 -2.83 -5.13 8.13
CA GLN A 127 -3.80 -5.90 7.37
C GLN A 127 -3.39 -7.37 7.31
N PHE A 128 -4.32 -8.26 7.62
CA PHE A 128 -4.13 -9.69 7.46
C PHE A 128 -4.70 -10.12 6.10
N MET A 129 -3.83 -10.49 5.17
CA MET A 129 -4.21 -10.66 3.77
C MET A 129 -3.96 -12.07 3.26
N LEU A 130 -4.78 -12.51 2.31
CA LEU A 130 -4.55 -13.76 1.59
C LEU A 130 -3.36 -13.63 0.62
N LYS A 131 -2.40 -14.57 0.71
CA LYS A 131 -1.28 -14.70 -0.24
C LYS A 131 -1.82 -14.74 -1.68
N GLY A 132 -1.32 -13.86 -2.53
CA GLY A 132 -1.76 -13.70 -3.93
C GLY A 132 -2.70 -12.51 -4.18
N ALA A 133 -3.14 -11.77 -3.15
CA ALA A 133 -3.79 -10.48 -3.30
C ALA A 133 -2.75 -9.37 -3.59
N VAL A 134 -2.07 -9.47 -4.73
CA VAL A 134 -0.93 -8.63 -5.11
C VAL A 134 -1.43 -7.51 -6.02
N LYS A 135 -1.32 -6.24 -5.58
CA LYS A 135 -1.85 -5.05 -6.29
C LYS A 135 -1.33 -4.96 -7.72
N GLU A 136 -0.07 -5.34 -7.90
CA GLU A 136 0.69 -5.38 -9.15
C GLU A 136 -0.05 -6.18 -10.23
N VAL A 137 -0.63 -7.32 -9.86
CA VAL A 137 -1.36 -8.17 -10.82
C VAL A 137 -2.61 -7.46 -11.34
N GLY A 138 -3.21 -6.58 -10.54
CA GLY A 138 -4.33 -5.75 -10.95
C GLY A 138 -4.03 -4.95 -12.23
N VAL A 139 -2.79 -4.51 -12.42
CA VAL A 139 -2.35 -3.82 -13.64
C VAL A 139 -2.52 -4.72 -14.87
N LEU A 140 -2.03 -5.97 -14.80
CA LEU A 140 -2.13 -6.92 -15.91
C LEU A 140 -3.58 -7.36 -16.16
N VAL A 141 -4.40 -7.48 -15.10
CA VAL A 141 -5.84 -7.78 -15.24
C VAL A 141 -6.56 -6.66 -15.99
N ILE A 142 -6.27 -5.39 -15.65
CA ILE A 142 -6.85 -4.23 -16.33
C ILE A 142 -6.39 -4.18 -17.79
N LEU A 143 -5.11 -4.40 -18.05
CA LEU A 143 -4.56 -4.45 -19.41
C LEU A 143 -5.19 -5.59 -20.24
N ASN A 144 -5.30 -6.79 -19.67
CA ASN A 144 -5.94 -7.94 -20.33
C ASN A 144 -7.39 -7.61 -20.78
N ARG A 145 -8.14 -6.90 -19.93
CA ARG A 145 -9.49 -6.41 -20.28
C ARG A 145 -9.48 -5.30 -21.30
N PHE A 146 -8.52 -4.38 -21.23
CA PHE A 146 -8.34 -3.32 -22.21
C PHE A 146 -8.10 -3.90 -23.61
N TYR A 147 -7.18 -4.87 -23.72
CA TYR A 147 -6.89 -5.56 -24.98
C TYR A 147 -8.14 -6.23 -25.54
N HIS A 148 -8.88 -6.98 -24.71
CA HIS A 148 -10.14 -7.58 -25.15
C HIS A 148 -11.14 -6.54 -25.67
N ARG A 149 -11.24 -5.38 -25.02
CA ARG A 149 -12.14 -4.32 -25.47
C ARG A 149 -11.79 -3.79 -26.88
N ILE A 150 -10.51 -3.77 -27.24
CA ILE A 150 -10.06 -3.20 -28.52
C ILE A 150 -9.82 -4.24 -29.62
N SER A 151 -9.51 -5.49 -29.27
CA SER A 151 -9.17 -6.56 -30.22
C SER A 151 -10.12 -7.76 -30.20
N GLY A 152 -11.01 -7.84 -29.20
CA GLY A 152 -11.86 -9.01 -28.95
C GLY A 152 -11.15 -10.22 -28.34
N HIS A 153 -9.85 -10.11 -28.02
CA HIS A 153 -9.04 -11.20 -27.47
C HIS A 153 -8.46 -10.84 -26.10
N TYR A 154 -8.45 -11.81 -25.17
CA TYR A 154 -7.76 -11.70 -23.88
C TYR A 154 -6.36 -12.33 -23.99
N PRO A 155 -5.27 -11.55 -24.06
CA PRO A 155 -3.92 -12.09 -24.24
C PRO A 155 -3.47 -13.06 -23.14
N LEU A 156 -3.98 -12.88 -21.92
CA LEU A 156 -3.68 -13.74 -20.77
C LEU A 156 -4.80 -14.77 -20.49
N GLY A 157 -5.83 -14.82 -21.34
CA GLY A 157 -7.04 -15.62 -21.12
C GLY A 157 -8.12 -14.88 -20.33
N ALA A 158 -9.38 -15.24 -20.54
CA ALA A 158 -10.53 -14.57 -19.94
C ALA A 158 -10.60 -14.72 -18.41
N ASP A 159 -10.09 -15.83 -17.88
CA ASP A 159 -10.13 -16.18 -16.46
C ASP A 159 -8.88 -15.74 -15.68
N PHE A 160 -7.95 -15.03 -16.32
CA PHE A 160 -6.71 -14.58 -15.69
C PHE A 160 -6.98 -13.74 -14.45
N ASN A 161 -6.36 -14.11 -13.34
CA ASN A 161 -6.54 -13.45 -12.05
C ASN A 161 -5.29 -13.57 -11.17
N ALA A 162 -5.31 -12.87 -10.04
CA ALA A 162 -4.17 -12.75 -9.12
C ALA A 162 -3.65 -14.07 -8.56
N ARG A 163 -4.46 -15.14 -8.49
CA ARG A 163 -4.01 -16.46 -8.01
C ARG A 163 -3.16 -17.23 -9.03
N GLN A 164 -3.36 -16.97 -10.31
CA GLN A 164 -2.66 -17.65 -11.41
C GLN A 164 -1.41 -16.88 -11.85
N ALA A 165 -1.33 -15.59 -11.50
CA ALA A 165 -0.24 -14.74 -11.91
C ALA A 165 1.07 -15.05 -11.17
N PRO A 166 2.22 -14.85 -11.81
CA PRO A 166 3.50 -14.83 -11.13
C PRO A 166 3.50 -13.81 -9.99
N ARG A 167 4.22 -14.13 -8.90
CA ARG A 167 4.37 -13.22 -7.75
C ARG A 167 5.59 -12.31 -7.87
N ASP A 168 6.56 -12.72 -8.67
CA ASP A 168 7.78 -11.98 -8.88
C ASP A 168 7.58 -10.88 -9.93
N HIS A 169 8.16 -9.72 -9.67
CA HIS A 169 8.04 -8.55 -10.54
C HIS A 169 8.59 -8.81 -11.94
N SER A 170 9.76 -9.46 -12.06
CA SER A 170 10.37 -9.77 -13.35
C SER A 170 9.52 -10.77 -14.13
N ALA A 171 8.92 -11.75 -13.45
CA ALA A 171 8.03 -12.71 -14.07
C ALA A 171 6.70 -12.08 -14.53
N LEU A 172 6.17 -11.09 -13.81
CA LEU A 172 5.01 -10.30 -14.26
C LEU A 172 5.33 -9.49 -15.52
N LEU A 173 6.50 -8.84 -15.55
CA LEU A 173 6.95 -8.10 -16.72
C LEU A 173 7.17 -9.03 -17.92
N GLN A 174 7.77 -10.20 -17.70
CA GLN A 174 7.98 -11.20 -18.74
C GLN A 174 6.66 -11.72 -19.29
N LEU A 175 5.71 -12.06 -18.41
CA LEU A 175 4.36 -12.45 -18.82
C LEU A 175 3.70 -11.37 -19.70
N ALA A 176 3.90 -10.10 -19.37
CA ALA A 176 3.39 -9.02 -20.20
C ALA A 176 4.05 -9.02 -21.59
N ARG A 177 5.38 -9.09 -21.65
CA ARG A 177 6.17 -9.10 -22.90
C ARG A 177 5.79 -10.25 -23.84
N ASP A 178 5.51 -11.41 -23.27
CA ASP A 178 5.22 -12.62 -24.05
C ASP A 178 3.82 -12.60 -24.67
N HIS A 179 2.88 -11.84 -24.10
CA HIS A 179 1.47 -11.92 -24.45
C HIS A 179 0.86 -10.64 -25.03
N PHE A 180 1.28 -9.46 -24.59
CA PHE A 180 0.70 -8.20 -25.06
C PHE A 180 1.38 -7.71 -26.34
N ASP A 181 0.58 -7.37 -27.36
CA ASP A 181 1.07 -6.74 -28.59
C ASP A 181 1.51 -5.30 -28.33
N PRO A 182 2.81 -4.96 -28.51
CA PRO A 182 3.31 -3.60 -28.28
C PRO A 182 2.58 -2.51 -29.06
N ALA A 183 2.07 -2.81 -30.26
CA ALA A 183 1.36 -1.84 -31.08
C ALA A 183 0.02 -1.38 -30.46
N LEU A 184 -0.53 -2.17 -29.53
CA LEU A 184 -1.79 -1.91 -28.85
C LEU A 184 -1.61 -1.44 -27.41
N MET A 185 -0.37 -1.35 -26.90
CA MET A 185 -0.10 -1.00 -25.51
C MET A 185 -0.54 0.45 -25.24
N PRO A 186 -1.50 0.68 -24.32
CA PRO A 186 -1.91 2.02 -23.99
C PRO A 186 -0.83 2.71 -23.15
N ARG A 187 -0.90 4.03 -23.12
CA ARG A 187 -0.27 4.79 -22.04
C ARG A 187 -0.96 4.47 -20.73
N VAL A 188 -0.21 3.99 -19.74
CA VAL A 188 -0.66 3.72 -18.39
C VAL A 188 -0.16 4.82 -17.46
N VAL A 189 -1.06 5.30 -16.60
CA VAL A 189 -0.74 6.29 -15.57
C VAL A 189 -0.94 5.62 -14.21
N GLY A 190 0.17 5.32 -13.52
CA GLY A 190 0.16 4.79 -12.17
C GLY A 190 0.13 5.95 -11.17
N VAL A 191 -0.74 5.87 -10.17
CA VAL A 191 -0.91 6.91 -9.14
C VAL A 191 -0.83 6.25 -7.78
N GLY A 192 0.05 6.73 -6.89
CA GLY A 192 0.11 6.27 -5.51
C GLY A 192 0.41 7.40 -4.53
N ASP A 193 0.29 7.08 -3.24
CA ASP A 193 0.41 8.03 -2.14
C ASP A 193 1.13 7.45 -0.91
N THR A 194 1.48 6.16 -0.95
CA THR A 194 2.06 5.44 0.18
C THR A 194 3.57 5.18 0.09
N LEU A 195 4.26 5.73 -0.92
CA LEU A 195 5.71 5.50 -1.11
C LEU A 195 6.54 5.95 0.10
N THR A 196 7.56 5.16 0.42
CA THR A 196 8.52 5.48 1.47
C THR A 196 9.96 5.27 1.02
N SER A 197 10.86 6.10 1.56
CA SER A 197 12.30 5.90 1.51
C SER A 197 12.96 6.47 2.78
N GLN A 198 13.62 5.61 3.55
CA GLN A 198 14.32 5.98 4.78
C GLN A 198 15.71 5.34 4.82
N PRO A 199 16.71 5.96 5.47
CA PRO A 199 17.99 5.29 5.72
C PRO A 199 17.79 3.99 6.52
N ASP A 200 18.51 2.93 6.17
CA ASP A 200 18.54 1.72 7.01
C ASP A 200 19.24 2.06 8.34
N PRO A 201 18.57 1.88 9.49
CA PRO A 201 19.19 2.13 10.80
C PRO A 201 20.46 1.30 11.05
N GLN A 202 20.58 0.11 10.45
CA GLN A 202 21.74 -0.78 10.59
C GLN A 202 22.84 -0.44 9.58
N HIS A 203 22.48 0.08 8.41
CA HIS A 203 23.40 0.42 7.34
C HIS A 203 23.04 1.79 6.74
N PRO A 204 23.39 2.92 7.38
CA PRO A 204 22.89 4.26 7.00
C PRO A 204 23.21 4.70 5.57
N ALA A 205 24.19 4.06 4.92
CA ALA A 205 24.52 4.27 3.50
C ALA A 205 23.49 3.63 2.54
N THR A 206 22.59 2.77 3.04
CA THR A 206 21.55 2.10 2.28
C THR A 206 20.18 2.66 2.63
N ARG A 207 19.23 2.50 1.71
CA ARG A 207 17.86 2.98 1.86
C ARG A 207 16.90 1.80 1.95
N LEU A 208 16.03 1.82 2.95
CA LEU A 208 14.84 0.99 3.02
C LEU A 208 13.73 1.70 2.27
N ARG A 209 13.23 1.05 1.22
CA ARG A 209 12.25 1.60 0.28
C ARG A 209 11.02 0.71 0.26
N GLY A 210 9.88 1.31 0.53
CA GLY A 210 8.62 0.60 0.65
C GLY A 210 7.44 1.41 0.19
N GLY A 211 6.30 1.13 0.79
CA GLY A 211 5.01 1.69 0.43
C GLY A 211 4.13 0.67 -0.25
N SER A 212 2.85 0.70 0.11
CA SER A 212 1.85 -0.25 -0.39
C SER A 212 1.67 -0.18 -1.91
N ASP A 213 1.93 0.98 -2.51
CA ASP A 213 1.77 1.21 -3.95
C ASP A 213 3.04 0.94 -4.76
N ARG A 214 4.19 0.76 -4.09
CA ARG A 214 5.50 0.74 -4.75
C ARG A 214 5.57 -0.31 -5.86
N GLY A 215 5.18 -1.54 -5.60
CA GLY A 215 5.40 -2.60 -6.57
C GLY A 215 4.57 -2.42 -7.84
N PHE A 216 3.30 -1.98 -7.75
CA PHE A 216 2.49 -1.76 -8.96
C PHE A 216 2.97 -0.52 -9.72
N LEU A 217 3.42 0.52 -9.04
CA LEU A 217 4.01 1.70 -9.68
C LEU A 217 5.31 1.33 -10.42
N SER A 218 6.16 0.52 -9.80
CA SER A 218 7.33 -0.06 -10.46
C SER A 218 6.93 -0.88 -11.69
N LEU A 219 5.82 -1.64 -11.64
CA LEU A 219 5.37 -2.42 -12.79
C LEU A 219 4.89 -1.53 -13.92
N VAL A 220 4.16 -0.46 -13.61
CA VAL A 220 3.74 0.55 -14.61
C VAL A 220 4.95 1.19 -15.30
N GLN A 221 5.98 1.57 -14.54
CA GLN A 221 7.23 2.10 -15.11
C GLN A 221 7.91 1.07 -16.02
N ALA A 222 8.11 -0.15 -15.54
CA ALA A 222 8.77 -1.21 -16.29
C ALA A 222 8.02 -1.60 -17.58
N LEU A 223 6.69 -1.56 -17.56
CA LEU A 223 5.87 -1.71 -18.77
C LEU A 223 6.08 -0.55 -19.75
N GLY A 224 6.22 0.67 -19.24
CA GLY A 224 6.56 1.87 -20.03
C GLY A 224 7.84 1.65 -20.83
N GLU A 225 8.90 1.27 -20.12
CA GLU A 225 10.22 0.98 -20.69
C GLU A 225 10.18 -0.20 -21.67
N ALA A 226 9.56 -1.31 -21.29
CA ALA A 226 9.53 -2.54 -22.07
C ALA A 226 8.78 -2.41 -23.39
N PHE A 227 7.69 -1.64 -23.40
CA PHE A 227 6.82 -1.46 -24.57
C PHE A 227 7.05 -0.12 -25.28
N GLN A 228 8.05 0.65 -24.86
CA GLN A 228 8.33 2.00 -25.37
C GLN A 228 7.08 2.89 -25.35
N SER A 229 6.29 2.74 -24.29
CA SER A 229 5.08 3.54 -24.03
C SER A 229 5.41 4.64 -23.04
N ASP A 230 4.85 5.83 -23.26
CA ASP A 230 5.09 7.02 -22.44
C ASP A 230 4.27 6.99 -21.13
N ASN A 231 4.45 5.90 -20.37
CA ASN A 231 3.82 5.69 -19.08
C ASN A 231 4.30 6.71 -18.06
N ALA A 232 3.44 7.02 -17.10
CA ALA A 232 3.76 7.97 -16.04
C ALA A 232 3.45 7.38 -14.66
N VAL A 233 4.34 7.61 -13.71
CA VAL A 233 4.20 7.33 -12.28
C VAL A 233 4.03 8.65 -11.55
N LEU A 234 2.92 8.77 -10.83
CA LEU A 234 2.48 9.98 -10.16
C LEU A 234 2.44 9.72 -8.65
N PHE A 235 2.90 10.70 -7.88
CA PHE A 235 2.70 10.72 -6.42
C PHE A 235 1.71 11.81 -6.00
N VAL A 236 0.77 11.47 -5.13
CA VAL A 236 -0.23 12.39 -4.59
C VAL A 236 -0.07 12.51 -3.09
N ASP A 237 0.05 13.73 -2.58
CA ASP A 237 0.11 13.96 -1.14
C ASP A 237 -1.29 13.91 -0.50
N SER A 238 -1.80 12.69 -0.31
CA SER A 238 -3.21 12.45 0.05
C SER A 238 -3.59 12.77 1.50
N SER A 239 -2.65 13.03 2.41
CA SER A 239 -2.98 13.17 3.85
C SER A 239 -3.64 14.48 4.19
N GLY A 240 -3.51 15.51 3.34
CA GLY A 240 -4.09 16.83 3.62
C GLY A 240 -3.63 17.46 4.94
N GLY A 241 -2.54 16.98 5.53
CA GLY A 241 -2.05 17.37 6.86
C GLY A 241 -2.75 16.69 8.05
N GLU A 242 -3.70 15.78 7.83
CA GLU A 242 -4.41 15.06 8.90
C GLU A 242 -3.51 14.04 9.63
N LEU A 243 -2.48 13.54 8.93
CA LEU A 243 -1.48 12.61 9.45
C LEU A 243 -0.10 13.25 9.41
N THR A 244 0.63 13.15 10.52
CA THR A 244 2.05 13.50 10.57
C THR A 244 2.86 12.45 9.82
N ARG A 245 3.11 12.69 8.54
CA ARG A 245 3.90 11.83 7.65
C ARG A 245 4.72 12.68 6.68
N PRO A 246 5.73 12.11 6.00
CA PRO A 246 6.47 12.80 4.95
C PRO A 246 5.54 13.37 3.88
N ALA A 247 5.79 14.61 3.49
CA ALA A 247 5.02 15.39 2.54
C ALA A 247 5.98 16.06 1.54
N ILE A 248 5.50 16.36 0.34
CA ILE A 248 6.32 17.05 -0.66
C ILE A 248 6.45 18.54 -0.27
N ASP A 249 7.67 19.07 -0.11
CA ASP A 249 7.88 20.52 0.05
C ASP A 249 7.90 21.22 -1.32
N PRO A 250 6.81 21.90 -1.75
CA PRO A 250 6.74 22.52 -3.07
C PRO A 250 7.78 23.64 -3.26
N ARG A 251 8.27 24.26 -2.17
CA ARG A 251 9.23 25.37 -2.25
C ARG A 251 10.62 24.89 -2.64
N ARG A 252 10.92 23.61 -2.40
CA ARG A 252 12.21 22.98 -2.68
C ARG A 252 12.22 22.14 -3.95
N LEU A 253 11.06 21.80 -4.48
CA LEU A 253 10.95 20.85 -5.60
C LEU A 253 11.80 21.25 -6.83
N ALA A 254 11.93 22.54 -7.12
CA ALA A 254 12.71 23.03 -8.25
C ALA A 254 14.22 23.11 -8.00
N SER A 255 14.65 23.31 -6.75
CA SER A 255 16.06 23.53 -6.39
C SER A 255 16.74 22.31 -5.79
N ASP A 256 15.97 21.49 -5.07
CA ASP A 256 16.43 20.32 -4.33
C ASP A 256 15.27 19.30 -4.21
N PRO A 257 14.93 18.60 -5.31
CA PRO A 257 13.78 17.69 -5.36
C PRO A 257 13.89 16.53 -4.38
N TRP A 258 15.11 16.07 -4.08
CA TRP A 258 15.31 14.93 -3.18
C TRP A 258 15.08 15.30 -1.73
N GLN A 259 15.48 16.50 -1.32
CA GLN A 259 15.11 16.98 0.00
C GLN A 259 13.65 17.41 0.07
N ALA A 260 13.06 17.87 -1.05
CA ALA A 260 11.63 18.14 -1.16
C ALA A 260 10.78 16.88 -0.95
N ALA A 261 11.29 15.71 -1.35
CA ALA A 261 10.61 14.42 -1.23
C ALA A 261 11.22 13.50 -0.15
N ALA A 262 11.94 14.06 0.82
CA ALA A 262 12.60 13.30 1.87
C ALA A 262 11.58 12.44 2.65
N GLY A 263 11.87 11.15 2.80
CA GLY A 263 10.96 10.19 3.42
C GLY A 263 10.02 9.46 2.45
N ILE A 264 9.90 9.94 1.20
CA ILE A 264 9.02 9.39 0.16
C ILE A 264 9.86 8.67 -0.91
N THR A 265 10.85 9.36 -1.47
CA THR A 265 11.80 8.83 -2.48
C THR A 265 13.18 9.45 -2.26
N ASP A 266 14.18 8.96 -2.98
CA ASP A 266 15.54 9.49 -2.96
C ASP A 266 16.19 9.44 -4.35
N ALA A 267 17.40 10.00 -4.48
CA ALA A 267 18.10 10.13 -5.75
C ALA A 267 18.47 8.79 -6.40
N ASP A 268 18.64 7.74 -5.58
CA ASP A 268 19.02 6.41 -6.01
C ASP A 268 17.81 5.45 -6.06
N ASP A 269 16.58 5.97 -5.95
CA ASP A 269 15.37 5.18 -6.02
C ASP A 269 15.12 4.72 -7.47
N PRO A 270 15.05 3.41 -7.75
CA PRO A 270 14.79 2.90 -9.10
C PRO A 270 13.36 3.21 -9.59
N LEU A 271 12.43 3.52 -8.67
CA LEU A 271 11.12 4.01 -9.04
C LEU A 271 11.18 5.52 -9.23
N HIS A 272 11.02 5.97 -10.47
CA HIS A 272 11.10 7.37 -10.85
C HIS A 272 9.71 8.01 -10.92
N LEU A 273 9.51 9.06 -10.12
CA LEU A 273 8.27 9.84 -10.14
C LEU A 273 8.33 10.86 -11.28
N ASN A 274 7.39 10.78 -12.23
CA ASN A 274 7.28 11.75 -13.32
C ASN A 274 6.63 13.05 -12.85
N PHE A 275 5.61 12.95 -12.00
CA PHE A 275 4.84 14.09 -11.51
C PHE A 275 4.47 13.91 -10.04
N VAL A 276 4.37 15.02 -9.33
CA VAL A 276 3.93 15.06 -7.94
C VAL A 276 2.80 16.07 -7.75
N PHE A 277 1.83 15.74 -6.90
CA PHE A 277 0.70 16.59 -6.53
C PHE A 277 0.81 16.99 -5.05
N PRO A 278 1.60 18.02 -4.70
CA PRO A 278 1.78 18.47 -3.31
C PRO A 278 0.50 19.09 -2.72
N GLY A 279 -0.44 19.53 -3.57
CA GLY A 279 -1.78 19.98 -3.15
C GLY A 279 -2.77 18.82 -2.93
N GLY A 280 -2.29 17.58 -2.90
CA GLY A 280 -3.06 16.39 -2.58
C GLY A 280 -4.20 16.06 -3.52
N TYR A 281 -5.21 15.36 -2.99
CA TYR A 281 -6.32 14.81 -3.78
C TYR A 281 -7.12 15.90 -4.51
N GLN A 282 -7.18 17.11 -3.95
CA GLN A 282 -7.89 18.24 -4.57
C GLN A 282 -7.18 18.68 -5.85
N GLN A 283 -5.86 18.86 -5.79
CA GLN A 283 -5.05 19.21 -6.97
C GLN A 283 -5.11 18.09 -8.01
N TYR A 284 -4.98 16.84 -7.57
CA TYR A 284 -5.08 15.66 -8.43
C TYR A 284 -6.43 15.60 -9.17
N THR A 285 -7.53 15.73 -8.44
CA THR A 285 -8.88 15.67 -9.01
C THR A 285 -9.12 16.82 -9.99
N ALA A 286 -8.75 18.04 -9.62
CA ALA A 286 -8.90 19.21 -10.49
C ALA A 286 -8.12 19.05 -11.81
N PHE A 287 -6.91 18.48 -11.75
CA PHE A 287 -6.11 18.20 -12.94
C PHE A 287 -6.83 17.23 -13.89
N PHE A 288 -7.31 16.09 -13.38
CA PHE A 288 -7.97 15.07 -14.23
C PHE A 288 -9.34 15.53 -14.74
N CYS A 289 -10.10 16.31 -13.97
CA CYS A 289 -11.33 16.95 -14.46
C CYS A 289 -11.01 17.91 -15.61
N SER A 290 -10.02 18.81 -15.46
CA SER A 290 -9.62 19.72 -16.52
C SER A 290 -9.10 18.99 -17.76
N LEU A 291 -8.39 17.88 -17.59
CA LEU A 291 -7.94 17.03 -18.69
C LEU A 291 -9.12 16.37 -19.42
N ALA A 292 -10.13 15.89 -18.68
CA ALA A 292 -11.34 15.32 -19.27
C ALA A 292 -12.14 16.37 -20.05
N ASP A 293 -12.33 17.57 -19.49
CA ASP A 293 -13.04 18.67 -20.15
C ASP A 293 -12.37 19.09 -21.47
N LYS A 294 -11.04 19.11 -21.51
CA LYS A 294 -10.28 19.40 -22.73
C LYS A 294 -10.35 18.29 -23.79
N ARG A 295 -10.67 17.06 -23.38
CA ARG A 295 -10.82 15.89 -24.28
C ARG A 295 -12.26 15.64 -24.69
N ALA A 296 -13.23 16.23 -23.98
CA ALA A 296 -14.61 16.23 -24.42
C ALA A 296 -14.66 16.88 -25.81
N PRO A 297 -15.33 16.25 -26.80
CA PRO A 297 -15.51 16.90 -28.09
C PRO A 297 -16.15 18.26 -27.83
N SER A 298 -15.51 19.32 -28.30
CA SER A 298 -16.14 20.63 -28.33
C SER A 298 -17.45 20.44 -29.07
N GLY A 299 -18.58 20.72 -28.41
CA GLY A 299 -19.89 20.54 -29.00
C GLY A 299 -19.91 21.13 -30.41
N GLU A 300 -20.29 20.32 -31.39
CA GLU A 300 -20.68 20.79 -32.73
C GLU A 300 -21.82 21.82 -32.62
#